data_AF-A0A939KQ35-F1
#
_entry.id   AF-A0A939KQ35-F1
#
_cell.length_a   1.000
_cell.length_b   1.000
_cell.length_c   1.000
_cell.angle_alpha   90.00
_cell.angle_beta   90.00
_cell.angle_gamma   90.00
#
_symmetry.space_group_name_H-M   'P 1'
#
loop_
_entity.id
_entity.type
_entity.pdbx_description
1 polymer ?
#
loop_
_entity_poly.entity_id
_entity_poly.type
_entity_poly.pdbx_seq_one_letter_code
_entity_poly.pdbx_strand_id
1 'polypeptide(L)'
;MMIKSRIAVCLALLVAGCSPDTVARHLTGRECNAGYIQEGEDWCAPPERPPVPQPYCTQSWNGVDCWSRPDQMPNVARSVAEGPTGLTQDQNANRLNMPVKQIPPTNAYIP
;
A
#
# COMPACT_ATOMS: atom_id res chain seq x y z
N MET A 1 30.95 17.47 -36.81
CA MET A 1 29.51 17.22 -36.57
C MET A 1 29.25 16.16 -35.49
N MET A 2 30.09 15.13 -35.34
CA MET A 2 29.90 14.04 -34.36
C MET A 2 30.03 14.46 -32.88
N ILE A 3 30.89 15.43 -32.56
CA ILE A 3 31.11 15.90 -31.17
C ILE A 3 29.87 16.61 -30.61
N LYS A 4 29.22 17.45 -31.42
CA LYS A 4 28.01 18.18 -31.02
C LYS A 4 26.83 17.24 -30.75
N SER A 5 26.71 16.18 -31.57
CA SER A 5 25.68 15.14 -31.39
C SER A 5 25.91 14.32 -30.11
N ARG A 6 27.17 13.94 -29.81
CA ARG A 6 27.50 13.24 -28.55
C ARG A 6 27.25 14.09 -27.30
N ILE A 7 27.57 15.38 -27.36
CA ILE A 7 27.28 16.31 -26.26
C ILE A 7 25.77 16.46 -26.03
N ALA A 8 24.99 16.57 -27.11
CA ALA A 8 23.53 16.66 -27.01
C ALA A 8 22.90 15.40 -26.40
N VAL A 9 23.40 14.21 -26.78
CA VAL A 9 22.94 12.93 -26.20
C VAL A 9 23.30 12.84 -24.71
N CYS A 10 24.52 13.21 -24.32
CA CYS A 10 24.90 13.24 -22.90
C CYS A 10 24.05 14.22 -22.08
N LEU A 11 23.78 15.41 -22.60
CA LEU A 11 22.91 16.40 -21.93
C LEU A 11 21.47 15.89 -21.80
N ALA A 12 20.93 15.24 -22.83
CA ALA A 12 19.60 14.65 -22.78
C ALA A 12 19.51 13.54 -21.72
N LEU A 13 20.54 12.68 -21.60
CA LEU A 13 20.60 11.63 -20.58
C LEU A 13 20.72 12.19 -19.17
N LEU A 14 21.50 13.27 -18.97
CA LEU A 14 21.64 13.93 -17.67
C LEU A 14 20.34 14.58 -17.21
N VAL A 15 19.59 15.21 -18.12
CA VAL A 15 18.29 15.83 -17.79
C VAL A 15 17.22 14.77 -17.57
N ALA A 16 17.22 13.67 -18.34
CA ALA A 16 16.27 12.57 -18.15
C ALA A 16 16.49 11.81 -16.83
N GLY A 17 17.74 11.66 -16.38
CA GLY A 17 18.08 11.00 -15.12
C GLY A 17 17.84 11.84 -13.86
N CYS A 18 17.59 13.14 -14.00
CA CYS A 18 17.34 14.09 -12.90
C CYS A 18 15.91 14.62 -12.89
N SER A 19 14.93 13.81 -13.32
CA SER A 19 13.54 14.20 -13.14
C SER A 19 13.24 14.41 -11.64
N PRO A 20 12.45 15.44 -11.27
CA PRO A 20 12.02 15.66 -9.88
C PRO A 20 11.42 14.39 -9.26
N ASP A 21 10.68 13.62 -10.06
CA ASP A 21 10.06 12.34 -9.70
C ASP A 21 11.11 11.30 -9.26
N THR A 22 12.20 11.15 -10.04
CA THR A 22 13.28 10.18 -9.72
C THR A 22 14.07 10.60 -8.49
N VAL A 23 14.36 11.90 -8.36
CA VAL A 23 15.06 12.45 -7.19
C VAL A 23 14.20 12.30 -5.94
N ALA A 24 12.92 12.66 -6.01
CA ALA A 24 11.99 12.55 -4.89
C ALA A 24 11.75 11.10 -4.50
N ARG A 25 11.63 10.17 -5.46
CA ARG A 25 11.53 8.74 -5.17
C ARG A 25 12.74 8.24 -4.39
N HIS A 26 13.95 8.68 -4.74
CA HIS A 26 15.15 8.25 -4.03
C HIS A 26 15.27 8.87 -2.64
N LEU A 27 14.86 10.12 -2.47
CA LEU A 27 14.90 10.83 -1.18
C LEU A 27 13.80 10.38 -0.20
N THR A 28 12.59 10.14 -0.71
CA THR A 28 11.41 9.82 0.10
C THR A 28 11.16 8.32 0.24
N GLY A 29 11.72 7.50 -0.65
CA GLY A 29 11.42 6.07 -0.75
C GLY A 29 10.00 5.76 -1.26
N ARG A 30 9.24 6.78 -1.68
CA ARG A 30 7.87 6.67 -2.20
C ARG A 30 7.86 6.74 -3.72
N GLU A 31 6.85 6.17 -4.35
CA GLU A 31 6.60 6.46 -5.77
C GLU A 31 6.13 7.93 -5.85
N CYS A 32 6.83 8.76 -6.62
CA CYS A 32 6.43 10.13 -6.90
C CYS A 32 6.36 10.31 -8.40
N ASN A 33 5.24 10.84 -8.90
CA ASN A 33 4.96 10.94 -10.32
C ASN A 33 4.03 12.12 -10.59
N ALA A 34 4.38 12.96 -11.57
CA ALA A 34 3.53 14.06 -12.00
C ALA A 34 2.14 13.62 -12.54
N GLY A 35 1.98 12.34 -12.90
CA GLY A 35 0.70 11.73 -13.27
C GLY A 35 -0.35 11.79 -12.16
N TYR A 36 0.05 11.58 -10.90
CA TYR A 36 -0.89 11.62 -9.76
C TYR A 36 -1.55 12.99 -9.58
N ILE A 37 -0.83 14.07 -9.88
CA ILE A 37 -1.37 15.42 -9.82
C ILE A 37 -2.52 15.61 -10.81
N GLN A 38 -2.47 14.96 -11.98
CA GLN A 38 -3.55 15.03 -12.98
C GLN A 38 -4.80 14.26 -12.55
N GLU A 39 -4.62 13.23 -11.72
CA GLU A 39 -5.69 12.42 -11.12
C GLU A 39 -6.31 13.09 -9.89
N GLY A 40 -5.76 14.24 -9.44
CA GLY A 40 -6.20 14.94 -8.24
C GLY A 40 -5.60 14.38 -6.94
N GLU A 41 -4.62 13.50 -7.06
CA GLU A 41 -3.90 12.90 -5.94
C GLU A 41 -2.64 13.71 -5.59
N ASP A 42 -2.08 13.44 -4.41
CA ASP A 42 -0.79 14.00 -4.01
C ASP A 42 0.33 13.52 -4.96
N TRP A 43 1.32 14.38 -5.19
CA TRP A 43 2.44 14.08 -6.10
C TRP A 43 3.23 12.80 -5.76
N CYS A 44 3.27 12.41 -4.49
CA CYS A 44 3.86 11.15 -4.05
C CYS A 44 2.78 10.20 -3.53
N ALA A 45 2.82 8.95 -3.98
CA ALA A 45 1.93 7.88 -3.56
C ALA A 45 1.88 7.79 -2.01
N PRO A 46 0.69 7.71 -1.39
CA PRO A 46 0.56 7.57 0.05
C PRO A 46 1.35 6.36 0.58
N PRO A 47 1.84 6.41 1.83
CA PRO A 47 2.45 5.23 2.44
C PRO A 47 1.49 4.03 2.41
N GLU A 48 2.01 2.86 2.05
CA GLU A 48 1.22 1.62 2.05
C GLU A 48 0.71 1.34 3.47
N ARG A 49 -0.61 1.31 3.63
CA ARG A 49 -1.25 1.05 4.92
C ARG A 49 -1.56 -0.43 5.06
N PRO A 50 -1.46 -0.99 6.29
CA PRO A 50 -1.97 -2.32 6.55
C PRO A 50 -3.45 -2.44 6.12
N PRO A 51 -3.89 -3.62 5.66
CA PRO A 51 -5.29 -3.85 5.35
C PRO A 51 -6.19 -3.51 6.53
N VAL A 52 -7.36 -2.93 6.23
CA VAL A 52 -8.38 -2.63 7.25
C VAL A 52 -8.74 -3.93 7.98
N PRO A 53 -8.85 -3.92 9.33
CA PRO A 53 -9.28 -5.10 10.06
C PRO A 53 -10.65 -5.58 9.57
N GLN A 54 -10.79 -6.89 9.39
CA GLN A 54 -12.07 -7.47 9.02
C GLN A 54 -13.09 -7.29 10.16
N PRO A 55 -14.37 -7.03 9.85
CA PRO A 55 -15.39 -6.85 10.86
C PRO A 55 -15.62 -8.14 11.65
N TYR A 56 -15.92 -8.00 12.94
CA TYR A 56 -16.30 -9.13 13.78
C TYR A 56 -17.78 -9.40 13.58
N CYS A 57 -18.13 -10.48 12.88
CA CYS A 57 -19.53 -10.78 12.59
C CYS A 57 -20.06 -11.89 13.50
N THR A 58 -21.25 -11.71 14.07
CA THR A 58 -21.92 -12.66 14.97
C THR A 58 -23.29 -13.06 14.44
N GLN A 59 -23.75 -14.26 14.78
CA GLN A 59 -25.13 -14.66 14.52
C GLN A 59 -26.07 -14.03 15.55
N SER A 60 -27.01 -13.22 15.09
CA SER A 60 -28.13 -12.70 15.89
C SER A 60 -29.45 -13.34 15.46
N TRP A 61 -30.53 -12.93 16.11
CA TRP A 61 -31.87 -13.45 15.83
C TRP A 61 -32.39 -13.01 14.45
N ASN A 62 -32.01 -11.83 13.97
CA ASN A 62 -32.44 -11.28 12.68
C ASN A 62 -31.49 -11.61 11.52
N GLY A 63 -30.35 -12.25 11.79
CA GLY A 63 -29.34 -12.54 10.77
C GLY A 63 -27.91 -12.41 11.30
N VAL A 64 -26.99 -11.98 10.44
CA VAL A 64 -25.59 -11.75 10.80
C VAL A 64 -25.38 -10.27 11.07
N ASP A 65 -24.90 -9.94 12.26
CA ASP A 65 -24.53 -8.58 12.65
C ASP A 65 -23.01 -8.42 12.67
N CYS A 66 -22.50 -7.43 11.95
CA CYS A 66 -21.06 -7.16 11.84
C CYS A 66 -20.67 -5.90 12.62
N TRP A 67 -19.73 -6.07 13.55
CA TRP A 67 -19.32 -5.07 14.51
C TRP A 67 -17.95 -4.50 14.14
N SER A 68 -17.86 -3.17 14.11
CA SER A 68 -16.58 -2.45 13.97
C SER A 68 -15.82 -2.35 15.30
N ARG A 69 -16.52 -2.52 16.43
CA ARG A 69 -16.00 -2.43 17.81
C ARG A 69 -16.51 -3.60 18.66
N PRO A 70 -15.98 -4.82 18.47
CA PRO A 70 -16.42 -5.99 19.23
C PRO A 70 -16.13 -5.88 20.74
N ASP A 71 -15.20 -5.01 21.14
CA ASP A 71 -14.88 -4.69 22.53
C ASP A 71 -16.05 -4.06 23.30
N GLN A 72 -16.99 -3.43 22.58
CA GLN A 72 -18.16 -2.78 23.17
C GLN A 72 -19.40 -3.67 23.14
N MET A 73 -19.29 -4.89 22.60
CA MET A 73 -20.43 -5.78 22.43
C MET A 73 -20.77 -6.49 23.76
N PRO A 74 -22.03 -6.45 24.21
CA PRO A 74 -22.46 -7.20 25.37
C PRO A 74 -22.40 -8.70 25.07
N ASN A 75 -21.67 -9.45 25.91
CA ASN A 75 -21.42 -10.89 25.79
C ASN A 75 -20.85 -11.28 24.41
N VAL A 76 -19.52 -11.22 24.27
CA VAL A 76 -18.80 -11.49 23.02
C VAL A 76 -19.18 -12.86 22.42
N ALA A 77 -20.24 -12.87 21.61
CA ALA A 77 -20.76 -14.04 20.94
C ALA A 77 -19.76 -14.49 19.87
N ARG A 78 -19.72 -15.80 19.59
CA ARG A 78 -18.75 -16.37 18.66
C ARG A 78 -18.84 -15.72 17.27
N SER A 79 -17.67 -15.43 16.69
CA SER A 79 -17.57 -15.00 15.29
C SER A 79 -18.08 -16.08 14.34
N VAL A 80 -18.90 -15.65 13.37
CA VAL A 80 -19.39 -16.45 12.24
C VAL A 80 -18.80 -16.01 10.90
N ALA A 81 -17.81 -15.10 10.92
CA ALA A 81 -17.11 -14.72 9.71
C ALA A 81 -16.35 -15.93 9.12
N GLU A 82 -16.59 -16.21 7.84
CA GLU A 82 -15.90 -17.27 7.12
C GLU A 82 -14.66 -16.70 6.42
N GLY A 83 -13.52 -17.32 6.64
CA GLY A 83 -12.24 -16.94 6.02
C GLY A 83 -11.23 -16.32 6.99
N PRO A 84 -10.02 -16.01 6.49
CA PRO A 84 -8.97 -15.42 7.30
C PRO A 84 -9.30 -13.97 7.69
N THR A 85 -9.05 -13.62 8.96
CA THR A 85 -9.30 -12.27 9.50
C THR A 85 -8.24 -11.25 9.07
N GLY A 86 -7.20 -11.69 8.35
CA GLY A 86 -6.30 -10.83 7.61
C GLY A 86 -5.27 -11.63 6.83
N LEU A 87 -4.31 -10.92 6.25
CA LEU A 87 -3.30 -11.51 5.37
C LEU A 87 -2.08 -11.95 6.18
N THR A 88 -1.51 -13.12 5.84
CA THR A 88 -0.14 -13.44 6.24
C THR A 88 0.85 -12.50 5.56
N GLN A 89 2.08 -12.45 6.06
CA GLN A 89 3.14 -11.62 5.48
C GLN A 89 3.36 -11.99 3.99
N ASP A 90 3.37 -13.28 3.64
CA ASP A 90 3.52 -13.72 2.25
C ASP A 90 2.31 -13.36 1.36
N GLN A 91 1.10 -13.44 1.90
CA GLN A 91 -0.10 -13.01 1.17
C GLN A 91 -0.09 -11.50 0.90
N ASN A 92 0.40 -10.71 1.86
CA ASN A 92 0.57 -9.27 1.68
C ASN A 92 1.69 -8.94 0.67
N ALA A 93 2.75 -9.74 0.63
CA ALA A 93 3.83 -9.62 -0.35
C ALA A 93 3.31 -9.84 -1.78
N ASN A 94 2.46 -10.86 -1.98
CA ASN A 94 1.81 -11.11 -3.26
C ASN A 94 0.83 -9.99 -3.65
N ARG A 95 0.04 -9.47 -2.70
CA ARG A 95 -0.87 -8.32 -2.92
C ARG A 95 -0.13 -7.08 -3.42
N LEU A 96 1.05 -6.84 -2.84
CA LEU A 96 1.86 -5.64 -3.11
C LEU A 96 2.89 -5.82 -4.22
N ASN A 97 3.07 -7.04 -4.70
CA ASN A 97 4.16 -7.41 -5.61
C ASN A 97 5.53 -6.92 -5.09
N MET A 98 5.78 -7.14 -3.80
CA MET A 98 6.99 -6.70 -3.09
C MET A 98 7.62 -7.88 -2.33
N PRO A 99 8.95 -7.87 -2.10
CA PRO A 99 9.58 -8.89 -1.28
C PRO A 99 9.12 -8.77 0.19
N VAL A 100 8.96 -9.91 0.86
CA VAL A 100 8.47 -10.06 2.26
C VAL A 100 9.18 -9.13 3.26
N LYS A 101 10.46 -8.83 3.03
CA LYS A 101 11.28 -7.95 3.89
C LYS A 101 10.96 -6.46 3.77
N GLN A 102 10.30 -6.03 2.69
CA GLN A 102 10.04 -4.61 2.38
C GLN A 102 8.58 -4.23 2.60
N ILE A 103 7.69 -5.20 2.79
CA ILE A 103 6.28 -4.93 3.03
C ILE A 103 6.00 -4.54 4.48
N PRO A 104 5.05 -3.61 4.71
CA PRO A 104 4.61 -3.28 6.06
C PRO A 104 4.01 -4.52 6.74
N PRO A 105 4.14 -4.62 8.08
CA PRO A 105 3.56 -5.73 8.84
C PRO A 105 2.03 -5.73 8.68
N THR A 106 1.45 -6.92 8.58
CA THR A 106 -0.01 -7.07 8.55
C THR A 106 -0.58 -7.00 9.96
N ASN A 107 -1.82 -6.50 10.08
CA ASN A 107 -2.55 -6.46 11.35
C ASN A 107 -2.92 -7.84 11.91
N ALA A 108 -2.60 -8.93 11.19
CA ALA A 108 -3.12 -10.28 11.45
C ALA A 108 -2.09 -11.26 12.02
N TYR A 109 -0.86 -10.82 12.32
CA TYR A 109 0.15 -11.69 12.92
C TYR A 109 0.80 -11.03 14.15
N ILE A 110 0.36 -11.46 15.33
CA ILE A 110 1.15 -11.38 16.56
C ILE A 110 1.73 -12.79 16.73
N PRO A 111 3.07 -12.95 16.83
CA PRO A 111 3.70 -14.25 17.03
C PRO A 111 3.21 -14.98 18.29
#